data_AF-A0A967WTT2-F1
#
_entry.id   AF-A0A967WTT2-F1
#
_cell.length_a   1.000
_cell.length_b   1.000
_cell.length_c   1.000
_cell.angle_alpha   90.00
_cell.angle_beta   90.00
_cell.angle_gamma   90.00
#
_symmetry.space_group_name_H-M   'P 1'
#
loop_
_entity.id
_entity.type
_entity.pdbx_description
1 polymer ?
#
loop_
_entity_poly.entity_id
_entity_poly.type
_entity_poly.pdbx_seq_one_letter_code
_entity_poly.pdbx_strand_id
1 'polypeptide(L)'
;VTIVPLYEIFVRAGEFTERIGMFKIGHDTLWPLFVRAFFGNAFLIFLMRQFFMTIPMELEEAARIDGASRAQTLFYVMIPLIKPALATVVIFTFMWIWNSFLEPLIFLNSPSNFTVTLGLNFFQGQYEVHYQLLMAASTAAMLPLILLFFFAQRFFIEGITLTGLKG
;
A
#
# COMPACT_ATOMS: atom_id res chain seq x y z
N VAL A 1 18.72 -4.05 1.52
CA VAL A 1 19.47 -4.35 2.77
C VAL A 1 18.56 -4.73 3.94
N THR A 2 17.35 -4.17 4.07
CA THR A 2 16.41 -4.50 5.17
C THR A 2 15.58 -5.78 4.97
N ILE A 3 15.50 -6.34 3.76
CA ILE A 3 14.61 -7.46 3.45
C ILE A 3 15.10 -8.77 4.09
N VAL A 4 16.40 -9.05 4.08
CA VAL A 4 16.97 -10.29 4.62
C VAL A 4 16.84 -10.38 6.15
N PRO A 5 17.18 -9.33 6.94
CA PRO A 5 16.93 -9.36 8.39
C PRO A 5 15.45 -9.44 8.75
N LEU A 6 14.56 -8.79 7.99
CA LEU A 6 13.11 -8.90 8.22
C LEU A 6 12.60 -10.31 7.93
N TYR A 7 13.06 -10.94 6.85
CA TYR A 7 12.74 -12.34 6.55
C TYR A 7 13.15 -13.26 7.70
N GLU A 8 14.38 -13.15 8.20
CA GLU A 8 14.86 -13.92 9.36
C GLU A 8 13.98 -13.72 10.60
N ILE A 9 13.56 -12.49 10.88
CA ILE A 9 12.67 -12.19 12.01
C ILE A 9 11.30 -12.86 11.81
N PHE A 10 10.72 -12.77 10.63
CA PHE A 10 9.39 -13.35 10.34
C PHE A 10 9.40 -14.87 10.33
N VAL A 11 10.46 -15.50 9.79
CA VAL A 11 10.62 -16.97 9.83
C VAL A 11 10.77 -17.43 11.28
N ARG A 12 11.66 -16.82 12.07
CA ARG A 12 11.82 -17.16 13.50
C ARG A 12 10.56 -16.90 14.33
N ALA A 13 9.84 -15.82 14.04
CA ALA A 13 8.55 -15.54 14.67
C ALA A 13 7.49 -16.56 14.24
N GLY A 14 7.51 -17.02 12.98
CA GLY A 14 6.67 -18.07 12.45
C GLY A 14 6.90 -19.41 13.15
N GLU A 15 8.16 -19.84 13.25
CA GLU A 15 8.56 -21.06 13.98
C GLU A 15 8.14 -21.00 15.45
N PHE A 16 8.31 -19.84 16.09
CA PHE A 16 7.88 -19.63 17.47
C PHE A 16 6.36 -19.72 17.61
N THR A 17 5.60 -19.12 16.68
CA THR A 17 4.13 -19.07 16.72
C THR A 17 3.52 -20.44 16.41
N GLU A 18 4.15 -21.23 15.54
CA GLU A 18 3.79 -22.63 15.29
C GLU A 18 4.07 -23.51 16.52
N ARG A 19 5.18 -23.26 17.23
CA ARG A 19 5.53 -23.98 18.46
C ARG A 19 4.52 -23.75 19.60
N ILE A 20 3.87 -22.60 19.65
CA ILE A 20 2.83 -22.26 20.64
C ILE A 20 1.40 -22.52 20.14
N GLY A 21 1.24 -23.11 18.95
CA GLY A 21 -0.05 -23.55 18.41
C GLY A 21 -1.06 -22.43 18.08
N MET A 22 -0.60 -21.18 17.95
CA MET A 22 -1.50 -20.03 17.79
C MET A 22 -1.84 -19.75 16.32
N PHE A 23 -0.84 -19.60 15.44
CA PHE A 23 -1.02 -19.24 14.02
C PHE A 23 0.21 -19.63 13.18
N LYS A 24 0.00 -20.12 11.95
CA LYS A 24 1.08 -20.32 10.96
C LYS A 24 1.44 -18.98 10.32
N ILE A 25 2.58 -18.40 10.71
CA ILE A 25 3.09 -17.12 10.19
C ILE A 25 4.35 -17.33 9.32
N GLY A 26 4.98 -18.51 9.37
CA GLY A 26 6.33 -18.73 8.85
C GLY A 26 6.46 -19.15 7.39
N HIS A 27 5.59 -20.04 6.91
CA HIS A 27 5.74 -20.62 5.56
C HIS A 27 4.49 -20.40 4.72
N ASP A 28 4.67 -19.75 3.57
CA ASP A 28 3.68 -19.67 2.49
C ASP A 28 2.35 -19.01 2.91
N THR A 29 2.45 -17.90 3.63
CA THR A 29 1.30 -17.08 4.04
C THR A 29 1.50 -15.63 3.61
N LEU A 30 0.39 -14.92 3.36
CA LEU A 30 0.42 -13.50 3.00
C LEU A 30 0.67 -12.57 4.22
N TRP A 31 0.61 -13.11 5.44
CA TRP A 31 0.73 -12.36 6.69
C TRP A 31 2.02 -11.54 6.84
N PRO A 32 3.22 -12.06 6.52
CA PRO A 32 4.45 -11.28 6.59
C PRO A 32 4.41 -10.02 5.69
N LEU A 33 3.74 -10.11 4.54
CA LEU A 33 3.58 -8.98 3.62
C LEU A 33 2.66 -7.91 4.23
N PHE A 34 1.54 -8.31 4.85
CA PHE A 34 0.61 -7.38 5.50
C PHE A 34 1.20 -6.72 6.75
N VAL A 35 1.86 -7.49 7.62
CA VAL A 35 2.44 -6.96 8.86
C VAL A 35 3.54 -5.95 8.55
N ARG A 36 4.37 -6.21 7.54
CA ARG A 36 5.36 -5.24 7.10
C ARG A 36 4.72 -3.95 6.57
N ALA A 37 3.68 -4.08 5.75
CA ALA A 37 2.95 -2.91 5.22
C ALA A 37 2.30 -2.08 6.34
N PHE A 38 1.92 -2.70 7.46
CA PHE A 38 1.32 -2.02 8.61
C PHE A 38 2.27 -1.01 9.29
N PHE A 39 3.58 -1.25 9.28
CA PHE A 39 4.57 -0.30 9.83
C PHE A 39 4.70 0.98 8.99
N GLY A 40 3.99 1.05 7.86
CA GLY A 40 3.95 2.22 7.01
C GLY A 40 5.23 2.43 6.21
N ASN A 41 5.17 3.38 5.30
CA ASN A 41 6.32 3.78 4.49
C ASN A 41 6.71 5.21 4.86
N ALA A 42 7.99 5.45 5.11
CA ALA A 42 8.51 6.76 5.52
C ALA A 42 8.13 7.89 4.54
N PHE A 43 8.13 7.62 3.23
CA PHE A 43 7.72 8.59 2.22
C PHE A 43 6.23 8.94 2.33
N LEU A 44 5.36 7.95 2.51
CA LEU A 44 3.92 8.17 2.63
C LEU A 44 3.56 8.90 3.92
N ILE A 45 4.24 8.58 5.03
CA ILE A 45 4.10 9.30 6.31
C ILE A 45 4.53 10.75 6.14
N PHE A 46 5.67 11.00 5.49
CA PHE A 46 6.16 12.34 5.21
C PHE A 46 5.19 13.12 4.32
N LEU A 47 4.70 12.51 3.24
CA LEU A 47 3.73 13.12 2.32
C LEU A 47 2.43 13.51 3.04
N MET A 48 1.88 12.61 3.86
CA MET A 48 0.70 12.91 4.67
C MET A 48 0.96 14.05 5.65
N ARG A 49 2.13 14.05 6.32
CA ARG A 49 2.52 15.15 7.21
C ARG A 49 2.60 16.48 6.46
N GLN A 50 3.16 16.50 5.25
CA GLN A 50 3.21 17.73 4.44
C GLN A 50 1.81 18.26 4.15
N PHE A 51 0.87 17.37 3.82
CA PHE A 51 -0.50 17.77 3.55
C PHE A 51 -1.22 18.27 4.82
N PHE A 52 -1.03 17.63 5.97
CA PHE A 52 -1.60 18.14 7.23
C PHE A 52 -1.08 19.54 7.59
N MET A 53 0.18 19.86 7.29
CA MET A 53 0.74 21.20 7.54
C MET A 53 0.18 22.29 6.63
N THR A 54 -0.51 21.95 5.54
CA THR A 54 -1.17 22.97 4.69
C THR A 54 -2.53 23.39 5.24
N ILE A 55 -3.12 22.61 6.15
CA ILE A 55 -4.42 22.87 6.76
C ILE A 55 -4.25 23.91 7.87
N PRO A 56 -5.03 25.02 7.87
CA PRO A 56 -4.95 26.04 8.90
C PRO A 56 -5.42 25.52 10.26
N MET A 57 -4.70 25.90 11.32
CA MET A 57 -4.99 25.50 12.71
C MET A 57 -6.36 25.98 13.19
N GLU A 58 -6.86 27.07 12.63
CA GLU A 58 -8.16 27.69 12.93
C GLU A 58 -9.34 26.70 12.81
N LEU A 59 -9.25 25.72 11.90
CA LEU A 59 -10.28 24.69 11.73
C LEU A 59 -10.33 23.72 12.93
N GLU A 60 -9.19 23.41 13.54
CA GLU A 60 -9.15 22.61 14.76
C GLU A 60 -9.67 23.40 15.97
N GLU A 61 -9.31 24.69 16.06
CA GLU A 61 -9.77 25.57 17.13
C GLU A 61 -11.28 25.78 17.07
N ALA A 62 -11.84 26.01 15.88
CA ALA A 62 -13.29 26.10 15.67
C ALA A 62 -14.01 24.82 16.11
N ALA A 63 -13.53 23.65 15.70
CA ALA A 63 -14.10 22.37 16.10
C ALA A 63 -14.06 22.16 17.63
N ARG A 64 -13.00 22.65 18.30
CA ARG A 64 -12.87 22.60 19.75
C ARG A 64 -13.85 23.55 20.46
N ILE A 65 -14.06 24.74 19.91
CA ILE A 65 -15.07 25.70 20.41
C ILE A 65 -16.49 25.11 20.29
N ASP A 66 -16.75 24.37 19.21
CA ASP A 66 -18.01 23.63 18.98
C ASP A 66 -18.17 22.40 19.90
N GLY A 67 -17.20 22.12 20.78
CA GLY A 67 -17.25 21.01 21.73
C GLY A 67 -16.90 19.64 21.14
N ALA A 68 -16.33 19.59 19.94
CA ALA A 68 -15.91 18.33 19.34
C ALA A 68 -14.70 17.73 20.10
N SER A 69 -14.79 16.43 20.40
CA SER A 69 -13.64 15.66 20.90
C SER A 69 -12.57 15.50 19.83
N ARG A 70 -11.32 15.23 20.23
CA ARG A 70 -10.20 15.02 19.27
C ARG A 70 -10.48 13.96 18.21
N ALA A 71 -11.17 12.87 18.59
CA ALA A 71 -11.57 11.84 17.64
C ALA A 71 -12.59 12.38 16.63
N GLN A 72 -13.58 13.16 17.09
CA GLN A 72 -14.55 13.80 16.19
C GLN A 72 -13.86 14.79 15.25
N THR A 73 -12.96 15.63 15.74
CA THR A 73 -12.18 16.55 14.89
C THR A 73 -11.39 15.78 13.83
N LEU A 74 -10.78 14.65 14.19
CA LEU A 74 -10.05 13.82 13.23
C LEU A 74 -10.99 13.26 12.14
N PHE A 75 -12.08 12.61 12.52
CA PHE A 75 -12.94 11.88 11.57
C PHE A 75 -13.87 12.80 10.76
N TYR A 76 -14.40 13.87 11.37
CA TYR A 76 -15.41 14.73 10.75
C TYR A 76 -14.83 16.00 10.12
N VAL A 77 -13.67 16.49 10.58
CA VAL A 77 -13.06 17.72 10.06
C VAL A 77 -11.81 17.38 9.24
N MET A 78 -10.83 16.72 9.85
CA MET A 78 -9.53 16.51 9.22
C MET A 78 -9.58 15.51 8.05
N ILE A 79 -10.16 14.31 8.25
CA ILE A 79 -10.21 13.26 7.21
C ILE A 79 -10.85 13.74 5.89
N PRO A 80 -11.99 14.45 5.90
CA PRO A 80 -12.57 14.99 4.67
C PRO A 80 -11.65 15.95 3.91
N LEU A 81 -10.88 16.77 4.62
CA LEU A 81 -9.94 17.73 4.03
C LEU A 81 -8.72 17.03 3.40
N ILE A 82 -8.26 15.93 3.99
CA ILE A 82 -7.12 15.15 3.49
C ILE A 82 -7.51 14.05 2.49
N LYS A 83 -8.77 13.98 2.04
CA LYS A 83 -9.22 12.99 1.04
C LYS A 83 -8.31 12.93 -0.21
N PRO A 84 -7.87 14.05 -0.81
CA PRO A 84 -6.95 14.01 -1.95
C PRO A 84 -5.59 13.38 -1.63
N ALA A 85 -5.06 13.67 -0.43
CA ALA A 85 -3.81 13.08 0.05
C ALA A 85 -3.93 11.59 0.32
N LEU A 86 -5.04 11.17 0.96
CA LEU A 86 -5.35 9.77 1.19
C LEU A 86 -5.47 8.98 -0.12
N ALA A 87 -6.13 9.55 -1.13
CA ALA A 87 -6.21 8.93 -2.45
C ALA A 87 -4.80 8.72 -3.03
N THR A 88 -3.92 9.72 -2.94
CA THR A 88 -2.52 9.63 -3.37
C THR A 88 -1.78 8.49 -2.67
N VAL A 89 -1.94 8.37 -1.34
CA VAL A 89 -1.35 7.27 -0.56
C VAL A 89 -1.84 5.91 -1.03
N VAL A 90 -3.17 5.74 -1.19
CA VAL A 90 -3.77 4.49 -1.66
C VAL A 90 -3.21 4.07 -3.01
N ILE A 91 -3.05 5.03 -3.93
CA ILE A 91 -2.55 4.77 -5.29
C ILE A 91 -1.10 4.30 -5.24
N PHE A 92 -0.22 5.05 -4.55
CA PHE A 92 1.18 4.67 -4.45
C PHE A 92 1.36 3.32 -3.76
N THR A 93 0.63 3.07 -2.67
CA THR A 93 0.67 1.78 -1.98
C THR A 93 0.20 0.64 -2.89
N PHE A 94 -0.92 0.82 -3.60
CA PHE A 94 -1.41 -0.19 -4.53
C PHE A 94 -0.40 -0.46 -5.64
N MET A 95 0.13 0.58 -6.27
CA MET A 95 1.12 0.43 -7.34
C MET A 95 2.38 -0.30 -6.86
N TRP A 96 2.89 0.02 -5.68
CA TRP A 96 4.08 -0.64 -5.13
C TRP A 96 3.82 -2.11 -4.81
N ILE A 97 2.71 -2.43 -4.15
CA ILE A 97 2.38 -3.82 -3.80
C ILE A 97 2.09 -4.64 -5.06
N TRP A 98 1.33 -4.08 -6.01
CA TRP A 98 0.98 -4.75 -7.26
C TRP A 98 2.21 -5.10 -8.09
N ASN A 99 3.18 -4.19 -8.18
CA ASN A 99 4.44 -4.39 -8.91
C ASN A 99 5.54 -5.07 -8.07
N SER A 100 5.28 -5.45 -6.81
CA SER A 100 6.29 -6.07 -5.96
C SER A 100 6.59 -7.49 -6.44
N PHE A 101 7.88 -7.77 -6.66
CA PHE A 101 8.38 -9.08 -7.08
C PHE A 101 9.22 -9.76 -6.00
N LEU A 102 10.26 -9.07 -5.53
CA LEU A 102 11.25 -9.65 -4.61
C LEU A 102 10.66 -10.03 -3.25
N GLU A 103 9.73 -9.24 -2.72
CA GLU A 103 9.14 -9.53 -1.41
C GLU A 103 8.24 -10.78 -1.48
N PRO A 104 7.27 -10.89 -2.41
CA PRO A 104 6.52 -12.14 -2.62
C PRO A 104 7.42 -13.35 -2.89
N LEU A 105 8.46 -13.20 -3.71
CA LEU A 105 9.37 -14.30 -4.05
C LEU A 105 10.08 -14.89 -2.83
N ILE A 106 10.38 -14.07 -1.82
CA ILE A 106 11.09 -14.50 -0.61
C ILE A 106 10.14 -15.17 0.39
N PHE A 107 8.88 -14.70 0.49
CA PHE A 107 7.93 -15.17 1.51
C PHE A 107 6.96 -16.25 1.03
N LEU A 108 6.72 -16.36 -0.28
CA LEU A 108 5.71 -17.25 -0.86
C LEU A 108 6.39 -18.40 -1.59
N ASN A 109 5.93 -19.62 -1.32
CA ASN A 109 6.54 -20.83 -1.89
C ASN A 109 5.55 -21.65 -2.74
N SER A 110 4.25 -21.57 -2.46
CA SER A 110 3.23 -22.31 -3.23
C SER A 110 2.62 -21.46 -4.33
N PRO A 111 2.43 -22.02 -5.55
CA PRO A 111 1.80 -21.33 -6.67
C PRO A 111 0.44 -20.72 -6.37
N SER A 112 -0.33 -21.31 -5.44
CA SER A 112 -1.66 -20.82 -5.04
C SER A 112 -1.64 -19.46 -4.36
N ASN A 113 -0.51 -19.05 -3.78
CA ASN A 113 -0.37 -17.78 -3.07
C ASN A 113 0.34 -16.71 -3.90
N PHE A 114 0.79 -17.04 -5.11
CA PHE A 114 1.64 -16.16 -5.89
C PHE A 114 0.93 -14.89 -6.32
N THR A 115 1.64 -13.76 -6.20
CA THR A 115 1.17 -12.49 -6.72
C THR A 115 1.18 -12.52 -8.24
N VAL A 116 0.39 -11.64 -8.86
CA VAL A 116 0.34 -11.52 -10.33
C VAL A 116 1.75 -11.35 -10.91
N THR A 117 2.57 -10.49 -10.30
CA THR A 117 3.96 -10.23 -10.74
C THR A 117 4.86 -11.46 -10.61
N LEU A 118 4.69 -12.28 -9.57
CA LEU A 118 5.41 -13.54 -9.43
C LEU A 118 4.90 -14.60 -10.44
N GLY A 119 3.59 -14.65 -10.67
CA GLY A 119 2.96 -15.50 -11.67
C GLY A 119 3.42 -15.20 -13.10
N LEU A 120 3.63 -13.92 -13.45
CA LEU A 120 4.17 -13.53 -14.76
C LEU A 120 5.58 -14.09 -15.01
N ASN A 121 6.37 -14.30 -13.97
CA ASN A 121 7.71 -14.87 -14.09
C ASN A 121 7.70 -16.34 -14.56
N PHE A 122 6.60 -17.09 -14.35
CA PHE A 122 6.48 -18.47 -14.85
C PHE A 122 6.53 -18.58 -16.37
N PHE A 123 6.11 -17.53 -17.08
CA PHE A 123 6.16 -17.51 -18.55
C PHE A 123 7.57 -17.19 -19.08
N GLN A 124 8.50 -16.83 -18.20
CA GLN A 124 9.92 -16.59 -18.48
C GLN A 124 10.75 -17.78 -17.97
N GLY A 125 10.54 -18.95 -18.55
CA GLY A 125 11.24 -20.16 -18.17
C GLY A 125 12.76 -20.07 -18.43
N GLN A 126 13.52 -20.96 -17.80
CA GLN A 126 14.99 -20.96 -17.87
C GLN A 126 15.56 -21.17 -19.29
N TYR A 127 14.81 -21.87 -20.15
CA TYR A 127 15.26 -22.24 -21.50
C TYR A 127 14.36 -21.69 -22.62
N GLU A 128 13.12 -21.32 -22.31
CA GLU A 128 12.15 -20.82 -23.28
C GLU A 128 11.24 -19.78 -22.63
N VAL A 129 10.95 -18.71 -23.37
CA VAL A 129 10.02 -17.65 -22.96
C VAL A 129 8.75 -17.77 -23.79
N HIS A 130 7.61 -17.97 -23.13
CA HIS A 130 6.31 -18.02 -23.80
C HIS A 130 5.77 -16.60 -24.01
N TYR A 131 6.34 -15.88 -24.97
CA TYR A 131 6.04 -14.47 -25.23
C TYR A 131 4.55 -14.18 -25.41
N GLN A 132 3.81 -15.05 -26.09
CA GLN A 132 2.38 -14.88 -26.34
C GLN A 132 1.59 -14.87 -25.03
N LEU A 133 1.88 -15.81 -24.13
CA LEU A 133 1.23 -15.89 -22.82
C LEU A 133 1.69 -14.77 -21.90
N LEU A 134 2.98 -14.45 -21.90
CA LEU A 134 3.55 -13.36 -21.10
C LEU A 134 2.93 -12.02 -21.47
N MET A 135 2.81 -11.70 -22.76
CA MET A 135 2.22 -10.46 -23.23
C MET A 135 0.73 -10.40 -22.87
N ALA A 136 -0.03 -11.47 -23.12
CA ALA A 136 -1.46 -11.52 -22.79
C ALA A 136 -1.70 -11.34 -21.27
N ALA A 137 -0.93 -12.05 -20.44
CA ALA A 137 -1.03 -11.95 -18.99
C ALA A 137 -0.58 -10.58 -18.47
N SER A 138 0.46 -9.99 -19.06
CA SER A 138 0.93 -8.64 -18.71
C SER A 138 -0.10 -7.57 -19.07
N THR A 139 -0.78 -7.69 -20.20
CA THR A 139 -1.90 -6.80 -20.56
C THR A 139 -3.03 -6.91 -19.54
N ALA A 140 -3.41 -8.13 -19.16
CA ALA A 140 -4.44 -8.34 -18.14
C ALA A 140 -4.02 -7.77 -16.77
N ALA A 141 -2.74 -7.92 -16.40
CA ALA A 141 -2.18 -7.39 -15.16
C ALA A 141 -2.16 -5.85 -15.08
N MET A 142 -2.21 -5.15 -16.23
CA MET A 142 -2.31 -3.69 -16.28
C MET A 142 -3.75 -3.18 -16.05
N LEU A 143 -4.78 -4.00 -16.30
CA LEU A 143 -6.18 -3.55 -16.19
C LEU A 143 -6.53 -2.97 -14.81
N PRO A 144 -6.15 -3.58 -13.67
CA PRO A 144 -6.47 -3.03 -12.36
C PRO A 144 -5.82 -1.66 -12.10
N LEU A 145 -4.61 -1.45 -12.61
CA LEU A 145 -3.90 -0.17 -12.50
C LEU A 145 -4.61 0.92 -13.31
N ILE A 146 -5.08 0.59 -14.52
CA ILE A 146 -5.84 1.50 -15.36
C ILE A 146 -7.16 1.88 -14.68
N LEU A 147 -7.89 0.89 -14.15
CA LEU A 147 -9.14 1.15 -13.41
C LEU A 147 -8.88 2.05 -12.20
N LEU A 148 -7.84 1.76 -11.42
CA LEU A 148 -7.45 2.61 -10.29
C LEU A 148 -7.17 4.05 -10.72
N PHE A 149 -6.45 4.24 -11.83
CA PHE A 149 -6.17 5.56 -12.39
C PHE A 149 -7.46 6.33 -12.72
N PHE A 150 -8.45 5.69 -13.36
CA PHE A 150 -9.73 6.33 -13.67
C PHE A 150 -10.52 6.73 -12.43
N PHE A 151 -10.43 5.98 -11.33
CA PHE A 151 -11.04 6.36 -10.05
C PHE A 151 -10.25 7.45 -9.32
N ALA A 152 -8.93 7.44 -9.46
CA ALA A 152 -8.00 8.34 -8.81
C ALA A 152 -7.96 9.76 -9.41
N GLN A 153 -8.11 9.89 -10.72
CA GLN A 153 -7.91 11.16 -11.45
C GLN A 153 -8.73 12.33 -10.87
N ARG A 154 -9.95 12.08 -10.38
CA ARG A 154 -10.80 13.13 -9.78
C ARG A 154 -10.18 13.75 -8.53
N PHE A 155 -9.50 12.93 -7.71
CA PHE A 155 -8.89 13.37 -6.46
C PHE A 155 -7.62 14.18 -6.71
N PHE A 156 -6.87 13.86 -7.77
CA PHE A 156 -5.72 14.66 -8.19
C PHE A 156 -6.14 16.06 -8.65
N ILE A 157 -7.24 16.17 -9.41
CA ILE A 157 -7.76 17.46 -9.87
C ILE A 157 -8.21 18.32 -8.67
N GLU A 158 -8.95 17.75 -7.73
CA GLU A 158 -9.38 18.45 -6.50
C GLU A 158 -8.19 18.93 -5.65
N GLY A 159 -7.13 18.11 -5.52
CA GLY A 159 -5.92 18.48 -4.77
C GLY A 159 -5.17 19.68 -5.34
N ILE A 160 -5.16 19.84 -6.68
CA ILE A 160 -4.51 20.99 -7.34
C ILE A 160 -5.30 22.28 -7.09
N THR A 161 -6.64 22.21 -7.08
CA THR A 161 -7.49 23.41 -6.90
C THR A 161 -7.33 24.07 -5.53
N LEU A 162 -7.10 23.29 -4.46
CA LEU A 162 -6.82 23.81 -3.12
C LEU A 162 -5.49 24.57 -3.04
N THR A 163 -4.51 24.22 -3.87
CA THR A 163 -3.22 24.95 -3.94
C THR A 163 -3.29 26.22 -4.79
N GLY A 164 -4.27 26.33 -5.69
CA GLY A 164 -4.46 27.48 -6.58
C GLY A 164 -5.13 28.71 -5.94
N LEU A 165 -5.77 28.54 -4.77
CA LEU A 165 -6.48 29.63 -4.06
C LEU A 165 -5.56 30.52 -3.20
N LYS A 166 -4.24 30.34 -3.26
CA LYS A 166 -3.25 31.20 -2.57
C LYS A 166 -2.68 32.33 -3.46
N GLY A 167 -3.42 32.75 -4.48
CA GLY A 167 -3.10 33.89 -5.35
C GLY A 167 -4.19 34.95 -5.30
#